data_AF-A0A8T6V401-F1
#
_entry.id   AF-A0A8T6V401-F1
#
_cell.length_a   1.000
_cell.length_b   1.000
_cell.length_c   1.000
_cell.angle_alpha   90.00
_cell.angle_beta   90.00
_cell.angle_gamma   90.00
#
_symmetry.space_group_name_H-M   'P 1'
#
loop_
_entity.id
_entity.type
_entity.pdbx_description
1 polymer ?
#
loop_
_entity_poly.entity_id
_entity_poly.type
_entity_poly.pdbx_seq_one_letter_code
_entity_poly.pdbx_strand_id
1 'polypeptide(L)' 'EVKEITINYTKIYTPTYNVTEIPNRKVLDSIIHNYSGKENVVDYSFQMGFPHHEKITNDELVEKCITPAIENFYE' A
#
# COMPACT_ATOMS: atom_id res chain seq x y z
N GLU A 1 1.68 13.51 -0.44
CA GLU A 1 3.10 13.90 -0.54
C GLU A 1 3.38 15.18 0.24
N VAL A 2 4.52 15.30 0.91
CA VAL A 2 4.90 16.53 1.61
C VAL A 2 5.37 17.56 0.58
N LYS A 3 4.71 18.73 0.53
CA LYS A 3 5.04 19.78 -0.44
C LYS A 3 5.97 20.84 0.15
N GLU A 4 5.68 21.28 1.37
CA GLU A 4 6.41 22.37 2.03
C GLU A 4 6.27 22.23 3.55
N ILE A 5 7.33 22.52 4.28
CA ILE A 5 7.30 22.64 5.75
C ILE A 5 7.59 24.09 6.11
N THR A 6 6.62 24.75 6.73
CA THR A 6 6.74 26.12 7.24
C THR A 6 6.92 26.10 8.76
N ILE A 7 7.09 27.29 9.37
CA ILE A 7 7.29 27.42 10.83
C ILE A 7 6.13 26.79 11.63
N ASN A 8 4.89 27.00 11.19
CA ASN A 8 3.70 26.61 11.97
C ASN A 8 2.96 25.39 11.38
N TYR A 9 3.06 25.19 10.07
CA TYR A 9 2.28 24.19 9.34
C TYR A 9 3.13 23.41 8.34
N THR A 10 2.76 22.14 8.17
CA THR A 10 3.23 21.28 7.09
C THR A 10 2.14 21.20 6.03
N LYS A 11 2.48 21.54 4.78
CA LYS A 11 1.58 21.45 3.63
C LYS A 11 1.73 20.08 2.96
N ILE A 12 0.63 19.35 2.89
CA ILE A 12 0.55 18.02 2.29
C ILE A 12 -0.32 18.08 1.05
N TYR A 13 0.18 17.50 -0.03
CA TYR A 13 -0.58 17.23 -1.22
C TYR A 13 -1.29 15.88 -1.10
N THR A 14 -2.62 15.93 -1.13
CA THR A 14 -3.46 14.73 -1.03
C THR A 14 -3.53 14.00 -2.38
N PRO A 15 -3.88 12.70 -2.40
CA PRO A 15 -4.07 11.95 -3.66
C PRO A 15 -5.15 12.56 -4.57
N THR A 16 -6.09 13.32 -4.01
CA THR A 16 -7.13 14.05 -4.76
C THR A 16 -6.65 15.42 -5.24
N TYR A 17 -5.34 15.66 -5.28
CA TYR A 17 -4.72 16.89 -5.78
C TYR A 17 -5.05 18.18 -4.98
N ASN A 18 -5.56 18.02 -3.75
CA ASN A 18 -5.82 19.14 -2.84
C ASN A 18 -4.64 19.39 -1.89
N VAL A 19 -4.40 20.66 -1.53
CA VAL A 19 -3.42 21.04 -0.51
C VAL A 19 -4.10 21.08 0.85
N THR A 20 -3.55 20.33 1.81
CA THR A 20 -4.00 20.32 3.21
C THR A 20 -2.87 20.82 4.10
N GLU A 21 -3.19 21.71 5.04
CA GLU A 21 -2.24 22.25 6.01
C GLU A 21 -2.45 21.59 7.37
N ILE A 22 -1.40 20.99 7.93
CA ILE A 22 -1.43 20.33 9.24
C ILE A 22 -0.50 21.10 10.18
N PRO A 23 -0.97 21.54 11.37
CA PRO A 23 -0.11 22.17 12.36
C PRO A 23 1.07 21.26 12.75
N ASN A 24 2.27 21.81 12.84
CA ASN A 24 3.48 21.02 13.12
C ASN A 24 3.39 20.25 14.45
N ARG A 25 2.77 20.86 15.47
CA ARG A 25 2.51 20.18 16.75
C ARG A 25 1.69 18.89 16.58
N LYS A 26 0.64 18.94 15.75
CA LYS A 26 -0.23 17.79 15.48
C LYS A 26 0.52 16.70 14.70
N VAL A 27 1.40 17.09 13.80
CA VAL A 27 2.27 16.13 13.08
C VAL A 27 3.20 15.41 14.06
N LEU A 28 3.86 16.16 14.95
CA LEU A 28 4.80 15.61 15.93
C LEU A 28 4.13 14.75 17.01
N ASP A 29 2.88 15.06 17.38
CA ASP A 29 2.10 14.29 18.35
C ASP A 29 1.50 13.00 17.75
N SER A 30 1.70 12.74 16.45
CA SER A 30 1.12 11.59 15.73
C SER A 30 2.15 10.48 15.47
N ILE A 31 1.66 9.25 15.29
CA ILE A 31 2.47 8.16 14.72
C ILE A 31 2.60 8.42 13.22
N ILE A 32 3.82 8.58 12.72
CA ILE A 32 4.10 8.91 11.32
C ILE A 32 4.57 7.65 10.58
N HIS A 33 3.83 7.27 9.53
CA HIS A 33 4.25 6.22 8.60
C HIS A 33 4.84 6.84 7.33
N ASN A 34 6.10 6.56 7.05
CA ASN A 34 6.80 7.05 5.86
C ASN A 34 6.91 5.96 4.80
N TYR A 35 6.02 6.00 3.82
CA TYR A 35 5.97 5.05 2.69
C TYR A 35 6.97 5.36 1.57
N SER A 36 7.69 6.50 1.62
CA SER A 36 8.71 6.85 0.62
C SER A 36 10.14 6.55 1.08
N GLY A 37 10.33 5.92 2.23
CA GLY A 37 11.64 5.66 2.82
C GLY A 37 12.16 4.24 2.56
N LYS A 38 13.40 4.14 2.05
CA LYS A 38 14.37 3.00 1.99
C LYS A 38 13.93 1.60 1.57
N GLU A 39 12.72 1.15 1.88
CA GLU A 39 12.19 -0.13 1.43
C GLU A 39 11.53 0.12 0.08
N ASN A 40 12.26 -0.13 -1.01
CA ASN A 40 11.74 -0.10 -2.38
C ASN A 40 10.76 -1.26 -2.66
N VAL A 41 10.13 -1.79 -1.61
CA VAL A 41 9.25 -2.94 -1.67
C VAL A 41 7.88 -2.47 -1.17
N VAL A 42 6.87 -2.67 -2.01
CA VAL A 42 5.48 -2.43 -1.67
C VAL A 42 4.84 -3.79 -1.50
N ASP A 43 4.40 -4.10 -0.28
CA ASP A 43 3.67 -5.33 0.00
C ASP A 43 2.21 -5.19 -0.47
N TYR A 44 1.84 -5.97 -1.48
CA TYR A 44 0.47 -6.04 -1.98
C TYR A 44 -0.30 -7.17 -1.32
N SER A 45 -1.56 -6.92 -0.98
CA SER A 45 -2.48 -7.92 -0.44
C SER A 45 -3.81 -7.86 -1.17
N PHE A 46 -4.29 -9.01 -1.60
CA PHE A 46 -5.55 -9.15 -2.34
C PHE A 46 -6.45 -10.16 -1.66
N GLN A 47 -7.71 -9.79 -1.47
CA GLN A 47 -8.74 -10.76 -1.07
C GLN A 47 -9.41 -11.31 -2.34
N MET A 48 -9.27 -12.61 -2.57
CA MET A 48 -9.85 -13.30 -3.71
C MET A 48 -10.86 -14.35 -3.24
N GLY A 49 -11.90 -14.56 -4.03
CA GLY A 49 -12.90 -15.59 -3.81
C GLY A 49 -13.10 -16.40 -5.07
N PHE A 50 -13.03 -17.72 -4.94
CA PHE A 50 -13.23 -18.65 -6.05
C PHE A 50 -14.49 -19.49 -5.80
N PRO A 51 -15.25 -19.84 -6.85
CA PRO A 51 -16.36 -20.77 -6.72
C PRO A 51 -15.84 -22.14 -6.26
N HIS A 52 -16.61 -22.83 -5.42
CA HIS A 52 -16.27 -24.19 -5.02
C HIS A 52 -16.40 -25.10 -6.23
N HIS A 53 -15.31 -25.73 -6.62
CA HIS A 53 -15.27 -26.64 -7.75
C HIS A 53 -15.06 -28.07 -7.25
N GLU A 54 -15.95 -28.99 -7.61
CA GLU A 54 -15.92 -30.38 -7.11
C GLU A 54 -14.64 -31.14 -7.48
N LYS A 55 -13.93 -30.69 -8.52
CA LYS A 55 -12.76 -31.38 -9.07
C LYS A 55 -11.41 -30.71 -8.79
N ILE A 56 -11.40 -29.55 -8.14
CA ILE A 56 -10.17 -28.78 -7.90
C ILE A 56 -10.12 -28.41 -6.44
N THR A 57 -9.06 -28.83 -5.77
CA THR A 57 -8.82 -28.45 -4.38
C THR A 57 -8.21 -27.05 -4.30
N ASN A 58 -8.34 -26.40 -3.14
CA ASN A 58 -7.72 -25.09 -2.92
C ASN A 58 -6.20 -25.15 -3.11
N ASP A 59 -5.55 -26.21 -2.64
CA ASP A 59 -4.11 -26.39 -2.75
C ASP A 59 -3.67 -26.47 -4.22
N GLU A 60 -4.41 -27.20 -5.06
CA GLU A 60 -4.14 -27.28 -6.49
C GLU A 60 -4.32 -25.93 -7.20
N LEU A 61 -5.30 -25.12 -6.80
CA LEU A 61 -5.51 -23.79 -7.36
C LEU A 61 -4.37 -22.84 -6.97
N VAL A 62 -3.88 -22.93 -5.73
CA VAL A 62 -2.72 -22.16 -5.28
C VAL A 62 -1.48 -22.56 -6.08
N GLU A 63 -1.16 -23.86 -6.13
CA GLU A 63 0.05 -24.37 -6.76
C GLU A 63 0.07 -24.19 -8.28
N LYS A 64 -1.05 -24.44 -8.96
CA LYS A 64 -1.10 -24.41 -10.43
C LYS A 64 -1.42 -23.04 -11.02
N CYS A 65 -2.03 -22.13 -10.25
CA CYS A 65 -2.50 -20.85 -10.78
C CYS A 65 -1.93 -19.65 -10.03
N ILE A 66 -2.04 -19.62 -8.69
CA ILE A 66 -1.64 -18.43 -7.91
C ILE A 66 -0.12 -18.30 -7.84
N THR A 67 0.60 -19.34 -7.41
CA THR A 67 2.06 -19.31 -7.29
C THR A 67 2.75 -18.95 -8.62
N PRO A 68 2.41 -19.58 -9.77
CA PRO A 68 3.03 -19.24 -11.04
C PRO A 68 2.70 -17.80 -11.48
N ALA A 69 1.50 -17.30 -11.20
CA ALA A 69 1.15 -15.92 -11.53
C ALA A 69 1.95 -14.91 -10.70
N ILE A 70 2.21 -15.22 -9.42
CA ILE A 70 3.05 -14.39 -8.55
C ILE A 70 4.50 -14.42 -9.02
N GLU A 71 5.06 -15.60 -9.28
CA GLU A 71 6.45 -15.74 -9.73
C GLU A 71 6.70 -14.99 -11.05
N ASN A 72 5.81 -15.13 -12.03
CA ASN A 72 5.90 -14.39 -13.30
C ASN A 72 5.71 -12.87 -13.16
N PHE A 73 5.10 -12.39 -12.08
CA PHE A 73 4.96 -10.95 -11.83
C PHE A 73 6.25 -10.32 -11.28
N TYR A 74 7.09 -11.13 -10.62
CA TYR A 74 8.36 -10.70 -10.03
C TYR A 74 9.56 -10.83 -11.00
N GLU A 75 9.44 -11.58 -12.09
CA GLU A 75 10.39 -11.60 -13.23
C GLU A 75 10.22 -10.37 -14.14
#